data_AF-A0A3D0HIS9-F1
#
_entry.id   AF-A0A3D0HIS9-F1
#
_cell.length_a   1.000
_cell.length_b   1.000
_cell.length_c   1.000
_cell.angle_alpha   90.00
_cell.angle_beta   90.00
_cell.angle_gamma   90.00
#
_symmetry.space_group_name_H-M   'P 1'
#
loop_
_entity.id
_entity.type
_entity.pdbx_description
1 polymer ?
#
loop_
_entity_poly.entity_id
_entity_poly.type
_entity_poly.pdbx_seq_one_letter_code
_entity_poly.pdbx_strand_id
1 'polypeptide(L)' 'FIFPWATQLERYGMFGLVEMGVFVFILLLGLIYAWRKGVLRWV' A
#
# COMPACT_ATOMS: atom_id res chain seq x y z
N PHE A 1 -2.21 8.67 3.36
CA PHE A 1 -3.21 7.66 2.95
C PHE A 1 -3.35 6.50 3.95
N ILE A 2 -2.27 5.94 4.48
CA ILE A 2 -2.32 4.81 5.44
C ILE A 2 -2.84 5.23 6.84
N PHE A 3 -2.44 6.42 7.34
CA PHE A 3 -2.68 6.85 8.73
C PHE A 3 -4.16 6.98 9.16
N PRO A 4 -5.05 7.65 8.40
CA PRO A 4 -6.46 7.79 8.78
C PRO A 4 -7.20 6.45 8.81
N TRP A 5 -6.75 5.51 8.01
CA TRP A 5 -7.33 4.20 7.90
C TRP A 5 -6.90 3.30 9.07
N ALA A 6 -5.62 3.36 9.46
CA ALA A 6 -5.11 2.69 10.65
C ALA A 6 -5.87 3.11 11.92
N THR A 7 -6.29 4.37 12.01
CA THR A 7 -7.06 4.89 13.16
C THR A 7 -8.55 4.52 13.16
N GLN A 8 -9.10 4.05 12.04
CA GLN A 8 -10.52 3.71 11.88
C GLN A 8 -10.72 2.20 11.66
N LEU A 9 -9.66 1.40 11.80
CA LEU A 9 -9.64 -0.03 11.48
C LEU A 9 -10.67 -0.82 12.31
N GLU A 10 -10.86 -0.43 13.58
CA GLU A 10 -11.89 -0.98 14.47
C GLU A 10 -13.33 -0.71 14.00
N ARG A 11 -13.56 0.39 13.26
CA ARG A 11 -14.87 0.76 12.71
C ARG A 11 -15.21 0.04 11.42
N TYR A 12 -14.21 -0.21 10.57
CA TYR A 12 -14.40 -0.89 9.28
C TYR A 12 -14.30 -2.42 9.38
N GLY A 13 -13.74 -2.93 10.48
CA GLY A 13 -13.61 -4.37 10.73
C GLY A 13 -12.90 -5.09 9.59
N MET A 14 -13.48 -6.19 9.12
CA MET A 14 -12.88 -7.06 8.10
C MET A 14 -12.88 -6.42 6.69
N PHE A 15 -13.84 -5.55 6.40
CA PHE A 15 -13.88 -4.79 5.14
C PHE A 15 -12.72 -3.81 5.05
N GLY A 16 -12.43 -3.15 6.18
CA GLY A 16 -11.19 -2.44 6.41
C GLY A 16 -10.04 -3.36 6.02
N LEU A 17 -9.69 -4.37 6.81
CA LEU A 17 -8.50 -5.20 6.57
C LEU A 17 -8.18 -5.54 5.07
N VAL A 18 -9.20 -5.91 4.29
CA VAL A 18 -9.10 -6.19 2.85
C VAL A 18 -8.65 -4.97 2.04
N GLU A 19 -9.24 -3.79 2.24
CA GLU A 19 -8.90 -2.58 1.48
C GLU A 19 -7.44 -2.13 1.69
N MET A 20 -6.87 -2.22 2.90
CA MET A 20 -5.44 -1.93 3.09
C MET A 20 -4.60 -2.99 2.41
N GLY A 21 -5.00 -4.26 2.50
CA GLY A 21 -4.29 -5.34 1.85
C GLY A 21 -4.13 -5.06 0.36
N VAL A 22 -5.23 -4.69 -0.30
CA VAL A 22 -5.24 -4.31 -1.72
C VAL A 22 -4.39 -3.07 -1.98
N PHE A 23 -4.53 -2.01 -1.16
CA PHE A 23 -3.77 -0.78 -1.34
C PHE A 23 -2.25 -1.01 -1.22
N VAL A 24 -1.81 -1.70 -0.18
CA VAL A 24 -0.41 -2.06 0.05
C VAL A 24 0.11 -2.96 -1.08
N PHE A 25 -0.70 -3.91 -1.54
CA PHE A 25 -0.34 -4.78 -2.66
C PHE A 25 -0.09 -3.98 -3.94
N ILE A 26 -0.93 -3.00 -4.26
CA ILE A 26 -0.75 -2.11 -5.42
C ILE A 26 0.56 -1.31 -5.29
N LEU A 27 0.86 -0.76 -4.11
CA LEU A 27 2.12 -0.05 -3.87
C LEU A 27 3.34 -0.96 -4.04
N LEU A 28 3.28 -2.19 -3.54
CA LEU A 28 4.35 -3.18 -3.71
C LEU A 28 4.58 -3.50 -5.18
N LEU A 29 3.51 -3.67 -5.97
CA LEU A 29 3.64 -3.87 -7.41
C LEU A 29 4.29 -2.67 -8.11
N GLY A 30 3.90 -1.45 -7.75
CA GLY A 30 4.53 -0.23 -8.25
C GLY A 30 6.02 -0.14 -7.89
N LEU A 31 6.38 -0.51 -6.67
CA LEU A 31 7.77 -0.55 -6.20
C LEU A 31 8.58 -1.61 -6.94
N ILE A 32 8.05 -2.83 -7.10
CA ILE A 32 8.68 -3.91 -7.86
C ILE A 32 8.91 -3.47 -9.32
N TYR A 33 7.94 -2.79 -9.91
CA TYR A 33 8.07 -2.25 -11.26
C TYR A 33 9.17 -1.20 -11.35
N ALA A 34 9.19 -0.22 -10.43
CA ALA A 34 10.23 0.81 -10.37
C ALA A 34 11.62 0.19 -10.13
N TRP A 35 11.69 -0.86 -9.31
CA TRP A 35 12.94 -1.60 -9.09
C TRP A 35 13.40 -2.32 -10.35
N ARG A 36 12.50 -3.03 -11.05
CA ARG A 36 12.82 -3.71 -12.32
C ARG A 36 13.26 -2.74 -13.42
N LYS A 37 12.72 -1.53 -13.44
CA LYS A 37 13.15 -0.47 -14.38
C LYS A 37 14.39 0.30 -13.92
N GLY A 38 14.96 -0.02 -12.75
CA GLY A 38 16.15 0.65 -12.24
C GLY A 38 15.94 2.13 -11.87
N VAL A 39 14.69 2.57 -11.77
CA VAL A 39 14.31 3.98 -11.53
C VAL A 39 14.57 4.42 -10.08
N LEU A 40 14.85 3.45 -9.21
CA LEU A 40 15.22 3.68 -7.81
C LEU A 40 16.69 4.13 -7.64
N ARG A 41 17.48 4.14 -8.72
CA ARG A 41 18.84 4.69 -8.66
C ARG A 41 18.76 6.21 -8.63
N TRP A 42 19.26 6.78 -7.55
CA TRP A 42 19.54 8.20 -7.47
C TRP A 42 20.63 8.56 -8.49
N VAL A 43 20.45 9.70 -9.17
CA VAL A 43 21.41 10.27 -10.11
C VAL A 43 22.70 10.65 -9.37
#